data_AF-R9LPX3-F1
#
_entry.id   AF-R9LPX3-F1
#
_cell.length_a   1.000
_cell.length_b   1.000
_cell.length_c   1.000
_cell.angle_alpha   90.00
_cell.angle_beta   90.00
_cell.angle_gamma   90.00
#
_symmetry.space_group_name_H-M   'P 1'
#
loop_
_entity.id
_entity.type
_entity.pdbx_description
1 polymer ?
#
loop_
_entity_poly.entity_id
_entity_poly.type
_entity_poly.pdbx_seq_one_letter_code
_entity_poly.pdbx_strand_id
1 'polypeptide(L)'
;METLQKTLVAYFGGQDPQNSTVAKVAKELAELTGADLYSILPVESYSKNEQQCIEQALKEIKENARPTIVGPQAVDKVDFSNRLCHSFLFFSHK
;
A
#
# COMPACT_ATOMS: atom_id res chain seq x y z
N MET A 1 -5.01 16.79 27.74
CA MET A 1 -4.11 15.71 27.31
C MET A 1 -4.26 15.62 25.80
N GLU A 2 -3.31 16.19 25.06
CA GLU A 2 -3.32 16.07 23.60
C GLU A 2 -3.15 14.60 23.23
N THR A 3 -4.11 14.05 22.48
CA THR A 3 -3.96 12.72 21.89
C THR A 3 -2.92 12.83 20.79
N LEU A 4 -1.69 12.38 21.06
CA LEU A 4 -0.65 12.18 20.05
C LEU A 4 -1.22 11.29 18.94
N GLN A 5 -1.58 11.90 17.81
CA GLN A 5 -2.10 11.17 16.67
C GLN A 5 -0.93 10.45 15.99
N LYS A 6 -0.68 9.21 16.39
CA LYS A 6 0.26 8.33 15.70
C LYS A 6 -0.26 8.08 14.28
N THR A 7 0.45 8.62 13.31
CA THR A 7 0.15 8.48 11.89
C THR A 7 1.07 7.40 11.33
N LEU A 8 0.52 6.51 10.51
CA LEU A 8 1.25 5.45 9.83
C LEU A 8 1.04 5.61 8.32
N VAL A 9 2.14 5.72 7.58
CA VAL A 9 2.14 5.70 6.12
C VAL A 9 2.51 4.30 5.67
N ALA A 10 1.50 3.52 5.26
CA ALA A 10 1.69 2.21 4.67
C ALA A 10 1.68 2.31 3.13
N TYR A 11 2.63 1.66 2.45
CA TYR A 11 2.72 1.74 0.99
C TYR A 11 3.09 0.41 0.34
N PHE A 12 2.71 0.26 -0.94
CA PHE A 12 3.01 -0.90 -1.76
C PHE A 12 3.80 -0.49 -3.01
N GLY A 13 5.04 -0.93 -3.13
CA GLY A 13 5.95 -0.51 -4.21
C GLY A 13 6.06 -1.47 -5.40
N GLY A 14 5.22 -2.52 -5.45
CA GLY A 14 5.14 -3.45 -6.57
C GLY A 14 6.47 -4.16 -6.85
N GLN A 15 6.95 -4.06 -8.10
CA GLN A 15 8.16 -4.73 -8.60
C GLN A 15 9.45 -4.28 -7.90
N ASP A 16 9.59 -3.00 -7.57
CA ASP A 16 10.74 -2.48 -6.83
C ASP A 16 10.25 -1.65 -5.63
N PRO A 17 10.10 -2.31 -4.46
CA PRO A 17 9.63 -1.66 -3.25
C PRO A 17 10.46 -0.47 -2.78
N GLN A 18 11.75 -0.40 -3.15
CA GLN A 18 12.65 0.65 -2.67
C GLN A 18 12.78 1.82 -3.67
N ASN A 19 12.69 1.54 -4.98
CA ASN A 19 12.88 2.56 -6.02
C ASN A 19 11.57 2.99 -6.72
N SER A 20 10.42 2.45 -6.33
CA SER A 20 9.14 2.86 -6.90
C SER A 20 8.80 4.32 -6.60
N THR A 21 8.02 4.94 -7.49
CA THR A 21 7.45 6.28 -7.27
C THR A 21 6.64 6.33 -5.97
N VAL A 22 5.93 5.24 -5.65
CA VAL A 22 5.12 5.14 -4.43
C VAL A 22 6.00 5.18 -3.19
N ALA A 23 7.17 4.53 -3.20
CA ALA A 23 8.11 4.58 -2.08
C ALA A 23 8.63 5.99 -1.81
N LYS A 24 8.91 6.76 -2.88
CA LYS A 24 9.35 8.16 -2.76
C LYS A 24 8.26 9.04 -2.14
N VAL A 25 7.03 8.95 -2.66
CA VAL A 25 5.89 9.70 -2.14
C VAL A 25 5.60 9.32 -0.68
N ALA A 26 5.67 8.03 -0.35
CA ALA A 26 5.44 7.56 1.02
C ALA A 26 6.48 8.11 1.99
N LYS A 27 7.76 8.19 1.57
CA LYS A 27 8.82 8.79 2.36
C LYS A 27 8.59 10.29 2.57
N GLU A 28 8.26 11.03 1.51
CA GLU A 28 7.94 12.46 1.62
C GLU A 28 6.74 12.71 2.55
N LEU A 29 5.69 11.89 2.44
CA LEU A 29 4.53 11.96 3.33
C LEU A 29 4.90 11.69 4.79
N ALA A 30 5.74 10.68 5.05
CA ALA A 30 6.20 10.37 6.40
C ALA A 30 7.04 11.51 7.00
N GLU A 31 7.93 12.11 6.21
CA GLU A 31 8.74 13.26 6.61
C GLU A 31 7.87 14.51 6.92
N LEU A 32 6.85 14.78 6.09
CA LEU A 32 5.94 15.91 6.28
C LEU A 32 5.02 15.75 7.49
N THR A 33 4.60 14.52 7.79
CA THR A 33 3.59 14.24 8.83
C THR A 33 4.21 13.77 10.15
N GLY A 34 5.51 13.49 10.18
CA GLY A 34 6.18 12.84 11.31
C GLY A 34 5.65 11.42 11.56
N ALA A 35 5.14 10.77 10.52
CA ALA A 35 4.50 9.46 10.59
C ALA A 35 5.51 8.31 10.50
N ASP A 36 5.12 7.16 11.04
CA ASP A 36 5.85 5.92 10.85
C ASP A 36 5.68 5.41 9.42
N LEU A 37 6.73 4.85 8.81
CA LEU A 37 6.69 4.32 7.45
C LEU A 37 6.65 2.80 7.47
N TYR A 38 5.67 2.20 6.79
CA TYR A 38 5.54 0.75 6.65
C TYR A 38 5.48 0.31 5.19
N SER A 39 6.43 -0.55 4.79
CA SER A 39 6.48 -1.11 3.44
C SER A 39 5.73 -2.45 3.41
N ILE A 40 4.71 -2.54 2.57
CA ILE A 40 3.97 -3.77 2.33
C ILE A 40 4.68 -4.53 1.22
N LEU A 41 5.14 -5.75 1.54
CA LEU A 41 5.85 -6.63 0.61
C LEU A 41 4.97 -7.83 0.24
N PRO A 42 4.85 -8.21 -1.04
CA PRO A 42 4.19 -9.45 -1.42
C PRO A 42 5.09 -10.64 -1.10
N VAL A 43 4.49 -11.80 -0.80
CA VAL A 43 5.22 -13.07 -0.59
C VAL A 43 5.91 -13.49 -1.88
N GLU A 44 5.21 -13.37 -2.99
CA GLU A 44 5.75 -13.58 -4.33
C GLU A 44 6.12 -12.23 -4.93
N SER A 45 7.40 -12.03 -5.22
CA SER A 45 7.86 -10.78 -5.84
C SER A 45 7.33 -10.68 -7.27
N TYR A 46 6.79 -9.52 -7.65
CA TYR A 46 6.42 -9.27 -9.04
C TYR A 46 7.62 -9.38 -9.96
N SER A 47 7.40 -9.96 -11.14
CA SER A 47 8.47 -10.14 -12.13
C SER A 47 9.08 -8.80 -12.50
N LYS A 48 10.41 -8.79 -12.71
CA LYS A 48 11.11 -7.60 -13.22
C LYS A 48 10.82 -7.30 -14.69
N ASN A 49 10.26 -8.27 -15.39
CA ASN A 49 9.83 -8.13 -16.77
C ASN A 49 8.43 -7.51 -16.80
N GLU A 50 8.31 -6.33 -17.40
CA GLU A 50 7.05 -5.57 -17.46
C GLU A 50 5.89 -6.39 -18.04
N GLN A 51 6.14 -7.18 -19.10
CA GLN A 51 5.10 -7.98 -19.74
C GLN A 51 4.57 -9.06 -18.79
N GLN A 52 5.47 -9.75 -18.10
CA GLN A 52 5.08 -10.78 -17.12
C GLN A 52 4.38 -10.19 -15.90
N CYS A 53 4.79 -9.00 -15.46
CA CYS A 53 4.12 -8.26 -14.38
C CYS A 53 2.69 -7.89 -14.79
N ILE A 54 2.50 -7.39 -16.02
CA ILE A 54 1.17 -7.05 -16.56
C ILE A 54 0.30 -8.30 -16.66
N GLU A 55 0.82 -9.41 -17.18
CA GLU A 55 0.08 -10.67 -17.27
C GLU A 55 -0.35 -11.19 -15.89
N GLN A 56 0.56 -11.15 -14.91
CA GLN A 56 0.28 -11.51 -13.54
C GLN A 56 -0.81 -10.61 -12.93
N ALA A 57 -0.68 -9.28 -13.09
CA ALA A 57 -1.66 -8.31 -12.58
C ALA A 57 -3.04 -8.48 -13.23
N LEU A 58 -3.10 -8.73 -14.55
CA LEU A 58 -4.35 -9.00 -15.25
C LEU A 58 -5.00 -10.30 -14.78
N LYS A 59 -4.20 -11.34 -14.49
CA LYS A 59 -4.70 -12.59 -13.90
C LYS A 59 -5.25 -12.35 -12.49
N GLU A 60 -4.52 -11.63 -11.65
CA GLU A 60 -4.96 -11.27 -10.30
C GLU A 60 -6.27 -10.46 -10.31
N ILE A 61 -6.40 -9.50 -11.23
CA ILE A 61 -7.65 -8.74 -11.43
C ILE A 61 -8.79 -9.66 -11.86
N LYS A 62 -8.56 -10.53 -12.85
CA LYS A 62 -9.59 -11.45 -13.37
C LYS A 62 -10.07 -12.44 -12.31
N GLU A 63 -9.15 -12.93 -11.47
CA GLU A 63 -9.43 -13.89 -10.41
C GLU A 63 -9.90 -13.19 -9.11
N ASN A 64 -9.92 -11.85 -9.09
CA ASN A 64 -10.10 -11.02 -7.89
C ASN A 64 -9.16 -11.47 -6.74
N ALA A 65 -8.02 -12.05 -7.08
CA ALA A 65 -7.04 -12.54 -6.14
C ALA A 65 -6.28 -11.34 -5.57
N ARG A 66 -6.16 -11.28 -4.25
CA ARG A 66 -5.25 -10.35 -3.59
C ARG A 66 -3.94 -11.11 -3.33
N PRO A 67 -2.79 -10.59 -3.78
CA PRO A 67 -1.52 -11.25 -3.54
C PRO A 67 -1.29 -11.40 -2.04
N THR A 68 -0.75 -12.55 -1.63
CA THR A 68 -0.41 -12.76 -0.22
C THR A 68 0.72 -11.82 0.16
N ILE A 69 0.60 -11.12 1.29
CA ILE A 69 1.62 -10.19 1.79
C ILE A 69 2.44 -10.81 2.91
N VAL A 70 3.70 -10.38 3.03
CA VAL A 70 4.60 -10.73 4.12
C VAL A 70 4.23 -9.91 5.35
N GLY A 71 4.13 -10.57 6.51
CA GLY A 71 3.92 -9.92 7.81
C GLY A 71 2.47 -9.98 8.31
N PRO A 72 2.18 -9.33 9.45
CA PRO A 72 0.86 -9.39 10.07
C PRO A 72 -0.19 -8.73 9.18
N GLN A 73 -1.25 -9.48 8.82
CA GLN A 73 -2.41 -8.99 8.09
C GLN A 73 -3.39 -8.18 8.96
N ALA A 74 -3.06 -8.02 10.25
CA ALA A 74 -3.90 -7.39 11.25
C ALA A 74 -3.81 -5.84 11.18
N VAL A 75 -4.45 -5.26 10.16
CA VAL A 75 -5.06 -3.92 10.34
C VAL A 75 -6.41 -4.13 11.03
N ASP A 76 -6.36 -4.56 12.28
CA ASP A 76 -7.55 -4.66 13.11
C ASP A 76 -8.09 -3.25 13.35
N LYS A 77 -9.14 -2.89 12.62
CA LYS A 77 -10.00 -1.71 12.82
C LYS A 77 -9.26 -0.37 12.85
N VAL A 78 -8.73 0.05 11.70
CA VAL A 78 -8.57 1.49 11.46
C VAL A 78 -9.95 2.04 11.09
N ASP A 79 -10.59 2.74 12.03
CA ASP A 79 -11.87 3.41 11.78
C ASP A 79 -11.66 4.63 10.88
N PHE A 80 -11.94 4.47 9.58
CA PHE A 80 -11.93 5.55 8.60
C PHE A 80 -13.18 6.45 8.68
N SER A 81 -14.07 6.26 9.66
CA SER A 81 -15.33 7.01 9.76
C SER A 81 -15.15 8.52 10.01
N ASN A 82 -13.94 9.02 10.24
CA ASN A 82 -13.76 10.42 10.60
C ASN A 82 -12.48 11.04 10.04
N ARG A 83 -12.41 11.22 8.71
CA ARG A 83 -11.77 12.39 8.10
C ARG A 83 -12.05 12.49 6.61
N LEU A 84 -12.55 13.66 6.21
CA LEU A 84 -12.52 14.21 4.87
C LEU A 84 -11.09 14.10 4.31
N CYS A 85 -10.78 13.03 3.59
CA CYS A 85 -9.53 12.91 2.87
C CYS A 85 -9.86 12.50 1.44
N HIS A 86 -9.41 13.34 0.51
CA HIS A 86 -9.64 13.27 -0.92
C HIS A 86 -9.44 11.83 -1.44
N SER A 87 -10.49 11.27 -2.02
CA SER A 87 -10.49 9.94 -2.62
C SER A 87 -9.47 9.86 -3.76
N PHE A 88 -8.32 9.25 -3.48
CA PHE A 88 -7.49 8.58 -4.48
C PHE A 88 -7.15 7.17 -3.98
N LEU A 89 -8.20 6.41 -3.65
CA LEU A 89 -8.14 4.97 -3.51
C LEU A 89 -9.11 4.39 -4.52
N PHE A 90 -8.56 3.83 -5.59
CA PHE A 90 -9.29 3.03 -6.57
C PHE A 90 -9.67 1.68 -5.92
N PHE A 91 -10.53 1.73 -4.91
CA PHE A 91 -11.19 0.57 -4.32
C PHE A 91 -12.59 0.52 -4.94
N SER A 92 -12.65 0.10 -6.20
CA SER A 92 -13.93 -0.03 -6.90
C SER A 92 -14.61 -1.31 -6.40
N HIS A 93 -15.57 -1.13 -5.50
CA HIS A 93 -16.62 -2.10 -5.23
C HIS A 93 -17.53 -2.16 -6.47
N LYS A 94 -17.46 -3.26 -7.23
CA LYS A 94 -18.62 -4.01 -7.75
C LYS A 94 -18.18 -5.22 -8.55
#